data_AF-A0A972ARQ6-F1
#
_entry.id   AF-A0A972ARQ6-F1
#
_cell.length_a   1.000
_cell.length_b   1.000
_cell.length_c   1.000
_cell.angle_alpha   90.00
_cell.angle_beta   90.00
_cell.angle_gamma   90.00
#
_symmetry.space_group_name_H-M   'P 1'
#
loop_
_entity.id
_entity.type
_entity.pdbx_description
1 polymer ?
#
loop_
_entity_poly.entity_id
_entity_poly.type
_entity_poly.pdbx_seq_one_letter_code
_entity_poly.pdbx_strand_id
1 'polypeptide(L)' 'QDTKFSAPDTMNYQTFHGFAETVDPNRIIDFIFTNSRMTPLTYKVICEDIDGKQVSDHYPLYSDMLLKAS' A
#
# COMPACT_ATOMS: atom_id res chain seq x y z
N GLN A 1 -11.10 -8.12 4.24
CA GLN A 1 -11.33 -6.66 4.17
C GLN A 1 -10.10 -6.04 3.52
N ASP A 2 -10.30 -5.06 2.66
CA ASP A 2 -9.21 -4.32 2.04
C ASP A 2 -8.74 -3.22 3.00
N THR A 3 -7.44 -3.22 3.31
CA THR A 3 -6.81 -2.27 4.24
C THR A 3 -6.94 -0.83 3.76
N LYS A 4 -6.91 -0.57 2.44
CA LYS A 4 -7.05 0.78 1.86
C LYS A 4 -8.36 1.46 2.27
N PHE A 5 -9.44 0.68 2.33
CA PHE A 5 -10.79 1.18 2.65
C PHE A 5 -11.15 1.05 4.13
N SER A 6 -10.37 0.32 4.93
CA SER A 6 -10.69 0.02 6.33
C SER A 6 -9.74 0.68 7.35
N ALA A 7 -8.55 1.12 6.93
CA ALA A 7 -7.64 1.89 7.76
C ALA A 7 -8.11 3.35 7.88
N PRO A 8 -8.01 3.98 9.07
CA PRO A 8 -8.34 5.40 9.25
C PRO A 8 -7.30 6.35 8.62
N ASP A 9 -6.02 5.99 8.59
CA ASP A 9 -4.96 6.72 7.90
C ASP A 9 -4.64 6.00 6.58
N THR A 10 -5.07 6.57 5.45
CA THR A 10 -4.98 5.92 4.14
C THR A 10 -4.41 6.85 3.07
N MET A 11 -3.62 6.27 2.18
CA MET A 11 -3.08 6.92 0.98
C MET A 11 -3.77 6.40 -0.28
N ASN A 12 -4.04 7.29 -1.23
CA ASN A 12 -4.51 6.92 -2.55
C ASN A 12 -3.45 7.26 -3.61
N TYR A 13 -2.61 6.27 -3.92
CA TYR A 13 -1.56 6.39 -4.93
C TYR A 13 -1.41 5.05 -5.66
N GLN A 14 -0.92 5.10 -6.91
CA GLN A 14 -0.64 3.89 -7.66
C GLN A 14 0.58 3.17 -7.09
N THR A 15 0.61 1.86 -7.16
CA THR A 15 1.76 1.07 -6.71
C THR A 15 2.69 0.72 -7.87
N PHE A 16 2.14 0.34 -9.03
CA PHE A 16 2.93 0.03 -10.21
C PHE A 16 3.31 1.29 -10.99
N HIS A 17 4.60 1.43 -11.32
CA HIS A 17 5.12 2.49 -12.19
C HIS A 17 6.00 1.96 -13.33
N GLY A 18 6.40 0.68 -13.32
CA GLY A 18 7.08 0.07 -14.48
C GLY A 18 8.44 0.70 -14.82
N PHE A 19 9.10 1.32 -13.84
CA PHE A 19 10.26 2.20 -14.02
C PHE A 19 10.03 3.38 -14.98
N ALA A 20 8.77 3.77 -15.20
CA ALA A 20 8.36 4.89 -16.02
C ALA A 20 7.64 5.95 -15.16
N GLU A 21 7.67 7.20 -15.61
CA GLU A 21 7.00 8.32 -14.93
C GLU A 21 5.48 8.35 -15.15
N THR A 22 4.94 7.47 -15.99
CA THR A 22 3.52 7.47 -16.34
C THR A 22 2.67 6.86 -15.24
N VAL A 23 1.69 7.64 -14.76
CA VAL A 23 0.71 7.23 -13.78
C VAL A 23 -0.55 6.70 -14.46
N ASP A 24 -0.93 5.44 -14.21
CA ASP A 24 -2.25 4.89 -14.53
C ASP A 24 -3.05 4.68 -13.24
N PRO A 25 -3.92 5.65 -12.87
CA PRO A 25 -4.69 5.58 -11.63
C PRO A 25 -5.71 4.42 -11.61
N ASN A 26 -5.99 3.78 -12.74
CA ASN A 26 -6.89 2.63 -12.81
C ASN A 26 -6.19 1.29 -12.62
N ARG A 27 -4.85 1.28 -12.63
CA ARG A 27 -4.05 0.06 -12.47
C ARG A 27 -3.74 -0.20 -11.00
N ILE A 28 -4.79 -0.53 -10.24
CA ILE A 28 -4.66 -0.98 -8.85
C ILE A 28 -4.48 -2.50 -8.85
N ILE A 29 -3.25 -2.95 -8.63
CA ILE A 29 -2.90 -4.38 -8.75
C ILE A 29 -2.20 -4.96 -7.51
N ASP A 30 -1.85 -4.12 -6.53
CA ASP A 30 -1.26 -4.54 -5.27
C ASP A 30 -2.23 -4.27 -4.12
N PHE A 31 -2.35 -5.23 -3.21
CA PHE A 31 -3.34 -5.20 -2.14
C PHE A 31 -2.81 -5.82 -0.85
N ILE A 32 -3.29 -5.30 0.28
CA ILE A 32 -3.16 -5.98 1.57
C ILE A 32 -4.59 -6.29 2.06
N PHE A 33 -4.90 -7.58 2.13
CA PHE A 33 -6.19 -8.06 2.64
C PHE A 33 -6.06 -8.64 4.05
N THR A 34 -7.02 -8.31 4.90
CA THR A 34 -7.09 -8.77 6.29
C THR A 34 -8.37 -9.56 6.59
N ASN A 35 -8.30 -10.45 7.57
CA ASN A 35 -9.47 -11.14 8.11
C ASN A 35 -10.05 -10.40 9.33
N SER A 36 -11.10 -10.95 9.95
CA SER A 36 -11.79 -10.32 11.08
C SER A 36 -10.95 -10.21 12.36
N ARG A 37 -9.81 -10.89 12.47
CA ARG A 37 -8.91 -10.86 13.62
C ARG A 37 -7.91 -9.71 13.60
N MET A 38 -7.80 -8.98 12.49
CA MET A 38 -6.90 -7.83 12.38
C MET A 38 -7.72 -6.54 12.26
N THR A 39 -7.21 -5.46 12.85
CA THR A 39 -7.68 -4.10 12.64
C THR A 39 -6.56 -3.29 11.99
N PRO A 40 -6.67 -2.93 10.70
CA PRO A 40 -5.71 -2.04 10.04
C PRO A 40 -5.75 -0.64 10.65
N LEU A 41 -4.58 -0.04 10.86
CA LEU A 41 -4.44 1.31 11.37
C LEU A 41 -3.94 2.28 10.30
N THR A 42 -3.07 1.80 9.41
CA THR A 42 -2.49 2.59 8.32
C THR A 42 -2.57 1.84 6.99
N TYR A 43 -2.64 2.58 5.89
CA TYR A 43 -2.38 2.10 4.53
C TYR A 43 -1.56 3.15 3.79
N LYS A 44 -0.31 2.81 3.45
CA LYS A 44 0.63 3.73 2.80
C LYS A 44 1.29 3.10 1.60
N VAL A 45 1.59 3.92 0.60
CA VAL A 45 2.45 3.58 -0.53
C VAL A 45 3.80 4.25 -0.26
N ILE A 46 4.86 3.44 -0.17
CA ILE A 46 6.21 3.92 0.15
C ILE A 46 6.88 4.32 -1.16
N CYS A 47 6.99 5.62 -1.40
CA CYS A 47 7.48 6.18 -2.68
C CYS A 47 8.96 6.62 -2.61
N GLU A 48 9.64 6.36 -1.50
CA GLU A 48 11.04 6.71 -1.31
C GLU A 48 11.98 5.87 -2.18
N ASP A 49 12.92 6.56 -2.82
CA ASP A 49 14.03 5.96 -3.57
C ASP A 49 15.25 5.71 -2.68
N ILE A 50 16.16 4.84 -3.14
CA ILE A 50 17.49 4.67 -2.55
C ILE A 50 18.52 5.24 -3.53
N ASP A 51 19.26 6.28 -3.11
CA ASP A 51 20.24 6.98 -3.95
C ASP A 51 19.65 7.46 -5.31
N GLY A 52 18.38 7.92 -5.29
CA GLY A 52 17.66 8.38 -6.48
C GLY A 52 17.28 7.26 -7.46
N LYS A 53 17.34 6.00 -7.01
CA LYS A 53 16.93 4.83 -7.79
C LYS A 53 15.75 4.13 -7.14
N GLN A 54 14.75 3.87 -7.96
CA GLN A 54 13.64 2.99 -7.62
C GLN A 54 14.16 1.58 -7.39
N VAL A 55 13.75 0.97 -6.28
CA VAL A 55 14.19 -0.37 -5.86
C VAL A 55 13.44 -1.51 -6.56
N SER A 56 12.32 -1.19 -7.20
CA SER A 56 11.37 -2.11 -7.84
C SER A 56 10.53 -1.32 -8.84
N ASP A 57 9.83 -1.99 -9.77
CA ASP A 57 8.79 -1.40 -10.63
C ASP A 57 7.43 -1.21 -9.93
N HIS A 58 7.37 -1.65 -8.67
CA HIS A 58 6.26 -1.44 -7.74
C HIS A 58 6.75 -0.74 -6.47
N TYR A 59 6.01 0.27 -6.02
CA TYR A 59 6.12 0.82 -4.68
C TYR A 59 5.56 -0.17 -3.64
N PRO A 60 6.24 -0.36 -2.49
CA PRO A 60 5.73 -1.19 -1.41
C PRO A 60 4.43 -0.64 -0.81
N LEU A 61 3.54 -1.56 -0.44
CA LEU A 61 2.41 -1.27 0.45
C LEU A 61 2.81 -1.53 1.89
N TYR A 62 2.46 -0.59 2.76
CA TYR A 62 2.70 -0.65 4.19
C TYR A 62 1.40 -0.52 4.98
N SER A 63 1.25 -1.33 6.03
CA SER A 63 0.10 -1.26 6.93
C SER A 63 0.47 -1.70 8.35
N ASP A 64 0.25 -0.82 9.31
CA ASP A 64 0.22 -1.15 10.74
C ASP A 64 -1.10 -1.84 11.08
N MET A 65 -1.06 -2.86 11.92
CA MET A 65 -2.25 -3.61 12.30
C MET A 65 -2.25 -3.98 13.79
N LEU A 66 -3.43 -3.99 14.38
CA LEU A 66 -3.67 -4.59 15.70
C LEU A 66 -4.24 -6.00 15.52
N LEU A 67 -3.65 -6.97 16.22
CA LEU A 67 -4.24 -8.28 16.40
C LEU A 67 -5.31 -8.19 17.50
N LYS A 68 -6.53 -8.63 17.20
CA LYS A 68 -7.61 -8.71 18.19
C LYS A 68 -7.32 -9.88 19.13
N ALA A 69 -7.21 -9.61 20.42
CA ALA A 69 -7.18 -10.64 21.43
C ALA A 69 -8.53 -11.39 21.43
N SER A 70 -8.46 -12.71 21.58
CA SER A 70 -9.62 -13.61 21.70
C SER A 70 -10.34 -13.44 23.03
#